data_AF-A0A0L7T2U3-F1
#
_entry.id   AF-A0A0L7T2U3-F1
#
_cell.length_a   1.000
_cell.length_b   1.000
_cell.length_c   1.000
_cell.angle_alpha   90.00
_cell.angle_beta   90.00
_cell.angle_gamma   90.00
#
_symmetry.space_group_name_H-M   'P 1'
#
loop_
_entity.id
_entity.type
_entity.pdbx_description
1 polymer ?
#
loop_
_entity_poly.entity_id
_entity_poly.type
_entity_poly.pdbx_seq_one_letter_code
_entity_poly.pdbx_strand_id
1 'polypeptide(L)' 'MFEPVHGSAPDFAGQTIANPVATIGSGALMLEHLGEHAAAQGMMQALEHVTAEGQLHQTQSADAVLRHI' A
#
# COMPACT_ATOMS: atom_id res chain seq x y z
N MET A 1 11.44 1.81 -12.29
CA MET A 1 10.78 2.81 -11.42
C MET A 1 9.45 2.21 -11.00
N PHE A 2 9.07 2.34 -9.73
CA PHE A 2 7.84 1.79 -9.18
C PHE A 2 6.99 2.96 -8.68
N GLU A 3 5.74 3.04 -9.13
CA GLU A 3 4.81 4.09 -8.75
C GLU A 3 3.36 3.56 -8.67
N PRO A 4 2.49 4.16 -7.85
CA PRO A 4 1.06 3.89 -7.92
C PRO A 4 0.49 4.33 -9.28
N VAL A 5 -0.49 3.59 -9.80
CA VAL A 5 -1.14 3.90 -11.10
C VAL A 5 -1.95 5.21 -11.05
N HIS A 6 -2.48 5.58 -9.88
CA HIS A 6 -3.28 6.79 -9.75
C HIS A 6 -2.41 8.06 -9.82
N GLY A 7 -3.00 9.15 -10.33
CA GLY A 7 -2.34 10.46 -10.38
C GLY A 7 -2.28 11.18 -9.02
N SER A 8 -1.92 12.47 -9.07
CA SER A 8 -1.69 13.32 -7.89
C SER A 8 -2.94 13.74 -7.13
N ALA A 9 -4.11 13.67 -7.77
CA ALA A 9 -5.41 14.05 -7.22
C ALA A 9 -5.39 15.37 -6.41
N PRO A 10 -5.11 16.52 -7.08
CA PRO A 10 -4.85 17.79 -6.42
C PRO A 10 -6.04 18.31 -5.59
N ASP A 11 -7.27 17.96 -5.97
CA ASP A 11 -8.50 18.39 -5.30
C ASP A 11 -8.57 17.97 -3.82
N PHE A 12 -7.82 16.92 -3.44
CA PHE A 12 -7.78 16.42 -2.07
C PHE A 12 -6.37 16.18 -1.52
N ALA A 13 -5.38 16.85 -2.11
CA ALA A 13 -4.03 16.88 -1.56
C ALA A 13 -4.05 17.42 -0.11
N GLY A 14 -3.36 16.73 0.80
CA GLY A 14 -3.27 17.11 2.21
C GLY A 14 -4.49 16.79 3.08
N GLN A 15 -5.55 16.17 2.53
CA GLN A 15 -6.77 15.85 3.28
C GLN A 15 -6.76 14.44 3.90
N THR A 16 -5.67 13.67 3.74
CA THR A 16 -5.53 12.32 4.29
C THR A 16 -6.64 11.34 3.83
N ILE A 17 -7.20 11.61 2.64
CA ILE A 17 -8.23 10.80 1.98
C ILE A 17 -7.71 10.04 0.75
N ALA A 18 -6.40 10.00 0.51
CA ALA A 18 -5.86 9.15 -0.55
C ALA A 18 -5.73 7.71 -0.03
N ASN A 19 -6.19 6.72 -0.79
CA ASN A 19 -5.98 5.31 -0.42
C ASN A 19 -4.53 4.90 -0.77
N PRO A 20 -3.71 4.50 0.22
CA PRO A 20 -2.30 4.16 0.02
C PRO A 20 -2.06 2.76 -0.58
N VAL A 21 -3.09 1.93 -0.80
CA VAL A 21 -2.96 0.54 -1.28
C VAL A 21 -2.09 0.42 -2.53
N ALA A 22 -2.28 1.29 -3.53
CA ALA A 22 -1.50 1.25 -4.77
C ALA A 22 -0.03 1.61 -4.53
N THR A 23 0.24 2.58 -3.65
CA THR A 23 1.61 2.98 -3.27
C THR A 23 2.32 1.87 -2.51
N ILE A 24 1.62 1.19 -1.59
CA ILE A 24 2.14 0.05 -0.84
C ILE A 24 2.45 -1.12 -1.78
N GLY A 25 1.52 -1.46 -2.69
CA GLY A 25 1.75 -2.51 -3.70
C GLY A 25 2.95 -2.19 -4.60
N SER A 26 3.11 -0.92 -4.99
CA SER A 26 4.31 -0.45 -5.70
C SER A 26 5.59 -0.66 -4.87
N GLY A 27 5.54 -0.46 -3.54
CA GLY A 27 6.64 -0.78 -2.63
C GLY A 27 6.97 -2.27 -2.58
N ALA A 28 5.98 -3.15 -2.59
CA ALA A 28 6.19 -4.59 -2.64
C ALA A 28 6.88 -5.02 -3.94
N LEU A 29 6.46 -4.47 -5.08
CA LEU A 29 7.12 -4.70 -6.38
C LEU A 29 8.58 -4.22 -6.38
N MET A 30 8.87 -3.10 -5.70
CA MET A 30 10.23 -2.61 -5.53
C MET A 30 11.08 -3.57 -4.69
N LEU A 31 10.56 -4.06 -3.56
CA LEU A 31 11.26 -5.03 -2.70
C LEU A 31 11.57 -6.31 -3.45
N GLU A 32 10.59 -6.83 -4.22
CA GLU A 32 10.78 -8.01 -5.07
C GLU A 32 11.90 -7.78 -6.09
N HIS A 33 11.94 -6.61 -6.74
CA HIS A 33 12.99 -6.27 -7.70
C HIS A 33 14.39 -6.16 -7.07
N LEU A 34 14.47 -5.76 -5.80
CA LEU A 34 15.73 -5.67 -5.05
C LEU A 34 16.20 -7.04 -4.52
N GLY A 35 15.42 -8.11 -4.69
CA GLY A 35 15.70 -9.44 -4.14
C GLY A 35 15.26 -9.62 -2.68
N GLU A 36 14.54 -8.65 -2.11
CA GLU A 36 14.00 -8.68 -0.74
C GLU A 36 12.69 -9.48 -0.68
N HIS A 37 12.72 -10.72 -1.15
CA HIS A 37 11.53 -11.56 -1.38
C HIS A 37 10.68 -11.77 -0.11
N ALA A 38 11.31 -11.97 1.05
CA ALA A 38 10.58 -12.16 2.31
C ALA A 38 9.80 -10.89 2.71
N ALA A 39 10.42 -9.71 2.54
CA ALA A 39 9.76 -8.44 2.82
C ALA A 39 8.65 -8.14 1.80
N ALA A 40 8.89 -8.43 0.51
CA ALA A 40 7.87 -8.30 -0.53
C ALA A 40 6.64 -9.17 -0.27
N GLN A 41 6.86 -10.44 0.11
CA GLN A 41 5.79 -11.37 0.45
C GLN A 41 5.02 -10.93 1.70
N GLY A 42 5.71 -10.52 2.77
CA GLY A 42 5.05 -10.01 3.98
C GLY A 42 4.19 -8.79 3.69
N MET A 43 4.70 -7.85 2.90
CA MET A 43 3.96 -6.66 2.49
C MET A 43 2.72 -6.99 1.64
N MET A 44 2.83 -7.94 0.70
CA MET A 44 1.69 -8.38 -0.10
C MET A 44 0.63 -9.10 0.73
N GLN A 45 1.02 -9.99 1.64
CA GLN A 45 0.08 -10.69 2.52
C GLN A 45 -0.68 -9.72 3.44
N ALA A 46 0.03 -8.74 4.00
CA ALA A 46 -0.58 -7.68 4.79
C ALA A 46 -1.62 -6.88 3.96
N LEU A 47 -1.27 -6.55 2.71
CA LEU A 47 -2.16 -5.84 1.79
C LEU A 47 -3.42 -6.66 1.44
N GLU A 48 -3.24 -7.95 1.14
CA GLU A 48 -4.34 -8.89 0.85
C GLU A 48 -5.28 -9.03 2.05
N HIS A 49 -4.72 -9.14 3.26
CA HIS A 49 -5.50 -9.24 4.48
C HIS A 49 -6.38 -8.00 4.71
N VAL A 50 -5.78 -6.81 4.67
CA VAL A 50 -6.50 -5.54 4.91
C VAL A 50 -7.58 -5.28 3.85
N THR A 51 -7.30 -5.62 2.59
CA THR A 51 -8.28 -5.45 1.51
C THR A 51 -9.41 -6.47 1.58
N ALA A 52 -9.15 -7.70 2.03
CA ALA A 52 -10.17 -8.73 2.25
C ALA A 52 -11.13 -8.37 3.40
N GLU A 53 -10.64 -7.69 4.44
CA GLU A 53 -11.46 -7.24 5.59
C GLU A 53 -12.34 -6.01 5.28
N GLY A 54 -12.24 -5.43 4.08
CA GLY A 54 -12.98 -4.22 3.72
C GLY A 54 -12.51 -2.96 4.47
N GLN A 55 -11.33 -3.00 5.09
CA GLN A 55 -10.70 -1.86 5.77
C GLN A 55 -10.09 -0.87 4.76
N LEU A 56 -10.93 -0.34 3.87
CA LEU A 56 -10.54 0.54 2.76
C LEU A 56 -10.64 2.04 3.09
N HIS A 57 -10.90 2.39 4.37
CA HIS A 57 -10.89 3.78 4.80
C HIS A 57 -9.45 4.31 4.82
N GLN A 58 -9.24 5.43 4.10
CA GLN A 58 -8.01 5.79 3.42
C GLN A 58 -6.77 5.99 4.31
N THR A 59 -6.93 6.51 5.52
CA THR A 59 -5.80 6.64 6.47
C THR A 59 -5.52 5.34 7.22
N GLN A 60 -6.57 4.54 7.46
CA GLN A 60 -6.52 3.36 8.33
C GLN A 60 -5.85 2.18 7.63
N SER A 61 -5.91 2.12 6.29
CA SER A 61 -5.31 1.03 5.52
C SER A 61 -3.78 1.01 5.57
N ALA A 62 -3.10 2.15 5.69
CA ALA A 62 -1.64 2.17 5.87
C ALA A 62 -1.25 1.61 7.25
N ASP A 63 -1.85 2.13 8.32
CA ASP A 63 -1.60 1.63 9.68
C ASP A 63 -2.01 0.16 9.83
N ALA A 64 -3.10 -0.24 9.17
CA ALA A 64 -3.54 -1.62 9.16
C ALA A 64 -2.51 -2.53 8.48
N VAL A 65 -1.98 -2.15 7.32
CA VAL A 65 -0.91 -2.93 6.66
C VAL A 65 0.33 -3.01 7.55
N LEU A 66 0.77 -1.89 8.13
CA LEU A 66 1.96 -1.87 9.00
C LEU A 66 1.82 -2.73 10.26
N ARG A 67 0.61 -2.98 10.76
CA ARG A 67 0.38 -3.89 11.89
C ARG A 67 0.56 -5.38 11.53
N HIS A 68 0.66 -5.71 10.25
CA HIS A 68 0.76 -7.09 9.74
C HIS A 68 2.16 -7.44 9.20
N ILE A 69 3.10 -6.49 9.20
CA ILE A 69 4.49 -6.67 8.76
C ILE A 69 5.40 -6.65 9.99
#